data_AF-A0A5C8VER3-F1
#
_entry.id   AF-A0A5C8VER3-F1
#
_cell.length_a   1.000
_cell.length_b   1.000
_cell.length_c   1.000
_cell.angle_alpha   90.00
_cell.angle_beta   90.00
_cell.angle_gamma   90.00
#
_symmetry.space_group_name_H-M   'P 1'
#
loop_
_entity.id
_entity.type
_entity.pdbx_description
1 polymer ?
#
loop_
_entity_poly.entity_id
_entity_poly.type
_entity_poly.pdbx_seq_one_letter_code
_entity_poly.pdbx_strand_id
1 'polypeptide(L)' 'MADDHKPQDATKPGFQQDSAKPGDKANPANKQEKLDERLDDALEETFPSSDPVSVKITK' A
#
# COMPACT_ATOMS: atom_id res chain seq x y z
N MET A 1 -28.48 24.27 -8.74
CA MET A 1 -27.14 24.35 -8.13
C MET A 1 -26.87 22.96 -7.56
N ALA A 2 -25.90 22.23 -8.10
CA ALA A 2 -25.48 20.98 -7.50
C ALA A 2 -24.44 21.33 -6.44
N ASP A 3 -24.74 21.06 -5.19
CA ASP A 3 -23.82 21.27 -4.07
C ASP A 3 -22.67 20.27 -4.17
N ASP A 4 -21.47 20.80 -4.43
CA ASP A 4 -20.18 20.11 -4.39
C ASP A 4 -19.95 19.50 -2.99
N HIS A 5 -20.22 18.21 -2.83
CA HIS A 5 -19.78 17.45 -1.68
C HIS A 5 -18.27 17.16 -1.79
N LYS A 6 -17.43 18.07 -1.29
CA LYS A 6 -16.06 17.77 -0.88
C LYS A 6 -16.11 16.91 0.39
N PRO A 7 -15.63 15.66 0.41
CA PRO A 7 -15.49 14.92 1.65
C PRO A 7 -14.27 15.45 2.41
N GLN A 8 -14.62 16.34 3.33
CA GLN A 8 -14.01 16.70 4.61
C GLN A 8 -13.13 15.58 5.18
N ASP A 9 -11.92 15.97 5.61
CA ASP A 9 -10.94 15.19 6.36
C ASP A 9 -11.59 14.32 7.46
N ALA A 10 -11.86 13.06 7.11
CA ALA A 10 -12.15 12.04 8.09
C ALA A 10 -10.82 11.54 8.62
N THR A 11 -10.44 12.00 9.82
CA THR A 11 -9.43 11.34 10.67
C THR A 11 -9.91 9.93 10.96
N LYS A 12 -9.66 9.01 10.02
CA LYS A 12 -9.79 7.56 10.22
C LYS A 12 -8.66 7.16 11.17
N PRO A 13 -8.89 6.31 12.18
CA PRO A 13 -7.81 5.64 12.91
C PRO A 13 -7.23 4.53 12.02
N GLY A 14 -6.79 4.90 10.83
CA GLY A 14 -6.08 4.07 9.86
C GLY A 14 -4.77 4.77 9.54
N PHE A 15 -3.74 3.96 9.25
CA PHE A 15 -2.36 4.38 8.98
C PHE A 15 -2.28 5.79 8.36
N GLN A 16 -1.89 6.77 9.18
CA GLN A 16 -1.69 8.14 8.73
C GLN A 16 -0.51 8.14 7.75
N GLN A 17 -0.82 8.18 6.45
CA GLN A 17 0.17 8.34 5.36
C GLN A 17 0.95 9.66 5.49
N ASP A 18 0.51 10.55 6.38
CA ASP A 18 1.13 11.84 6.67
C ASP A 18 2.36 11.74 7.59
N SER A 19 2.78 10.52 7.97
CA SER A 19 3.98 10.27 8.78
C SER A 19 5.30 10.41 8.02
N ALA A 20 5.25 10.67 6.70
CA ALA A 20 6.44 10.89 5.89
C ALA A 20 7.20 12.12 6.40
N LYS A 21 8.52 11.97 6.63
CA LYS A 21 9.34 13.05 7.18
C LYS A 21 9.35 14.22 6.20
N PRO A 22 9.34 15.48 6.69
CA PRO A 22 9.51 16.64 5.82
C PRO A 22 10.82 16.51 5.03
N GLY A 23 10.73 16.24 3.73
CA GLY A 23 11.88 15.98 2.85
C GLY A 23 11.85 14.64 2.12
N ASP A 24 11.05 13.66 2.57
CA ASP A 24 10.98 12.35 1.93
C ASP A 24 10.47 12.41 0.48
N LYS A 25 9.63 13.40 0.15
CA LYS A 25 9.14 13.66 -1.22
C LYS A 25 10.22 14.13 -2.19
N ALA A 26 11.31 14.70 -1.68
CA ALA A 26 12.44 15.18 -2.48
C ALA A 26 13.54 14.11 -2.64
N ASN A 27 13.43 12.98 -1.93
CA ASN A 27 14.42 11.91 -2.00
C ASN A 27 14.31 11.17 -3.35
N PRO A 28 15.37 11.12 -4.18
CA PRO A 28 15.35 10.38 -5.43
C PRO A 28 15.18 8.85 -5.26
N ALA A 29 15.35 8.32 -4.04
CA ALA A 29 15.05 6.93 -3.70
C ALA A 29 13.55 6.67 -3.47
N ASN A 30 12.76 7.71 -3.17
CA ASN A 30 11.31 7.63 -3.01
C ASN A 30 10.56 8.01 -4.29
N LYS A 31 11.23 7.95 -5.45
CA LYS A 31 10.57 8.08 -6.75
C LYS A 31 9.60 6.91 -6.93
N GLN A 32 8.45 7.18 -7.53
CA GLN A 32 7.37 6.22 -7.72
C GLN A 32 7.86 4.88 -8.30
N GLU A 33 8.66 4.92 -9.37
CA GLU A 33 9.21 3.71 -10.02
C GLU A 33 9.98 2.81 -9.04
N LYS A 34 10.83 3.38 -8.19
CA LYS A 34 11.59 2.62 -7.18
C LYS A 34 10.73 2.12 -6.03
N LEU A 35 9.63 2.80 -5.74
CA LEU A 35 8.68 2.34 -4.74
C LEU A 35 7.88 1.16 -5.28
N ASP A 36 7.47 1.22 -6.55
CA ASP A 36 6.72 0.16 -7.22
C ASP A 36 7.56 -1.11 -7.32
N GLU A 37 8.81 -1.02 -7.81
CA GLU A 37 9.75 -2.17 -7.87
C GLU A 37 9.91 -2.84 -6.49
N ARG A 38 10.12 -2.04 -5.43
CA ARG A 38 10.28 -2.57 -4.06
C ARG A 38 9.01 -3.21 -3.51
N LEU A 39 7.83 -2.76 -3.93
CA LEU A 39 6.56 -3.34 -3.52
C LEU A 39 6.36 -4.69 -4.19
N ASP A 40 6.63 -4.77 -5.50
CA ASP A 40 6.53 -6.01 -6.25
C ASP A 40 7.52 -7.06 -5.72
N ASP A 41 8.78 -6.69 -5.52
CA ASP A 41 9.81 -7.57 -4.92
C ASP A 41 9.36 -8.11 -3.56
N ALA A 42 8.85 -7.24 -2.68
CA ALA A 42 8.40 -7.64 -1.35
C ALA A 42 7.18 -8.58 -1.40
N LEU A 43 6.30 -8.41 -2.39
CA LEU A 43 5.15 -9.29 -2.59
C LEU A 43 5.60 -10.66 -3.10
N GLU A 44 6.53 -10.72 -4.06
CA GLU A 44 7.09 -11.97 -4.57
C GLU A 44 7.82 -12.76 -3.48
N GLU A 45 8.58 -12.08 -2.62
CA GLU A 45 9.27 -12.69 -1.47
C GLU A 45 8.31 -13.19 -0.38
N THR A 46 7.23 -12.45 -0.11
CA THR A 46 6.25 -12.79 0.94
C THR A 46 5.33 -13.93 0.50
N PHE A 47 5.15 -14.11 -0.81
CA PHE A 47 4.31 -15.15 -1.39
C PHE A 47 5.11 -16.07 -2.32
N PRO A 48 6.02 -16.91 -1.78
CA PRO A 48 6.79 -17.88 -2.56
C PRO A 48 5.90 -18.90 -3.29
N SER A 49 4.60 -18.95 -2.97
CA SER A 49 3.55 -19.68 -3.66
C SER A 49 2.26 -18.86 -3.56
N SER A 50 1.97 -18.06 -4.59
CA SER A 50 0.85 -17.10 -4.70
C SER A 50 -0.57 -17.68 -4.46
N ASP A 51 -0.70 -19.00 -4.33
CA ASP A 51 -1.95 -19.67 -3.94
C ASP A 51 -1.67 -20.69 -2.82
N PRO A 52 -2.31 -20.62 -1.64
CA PRO A 52 -2.20 -21.66 -0.64
C PRO A 52 -2.56 -23.04 -1.22
N VAL A 53 -1.79 -24.07 -0.84
CA VAL A 53 -2.04 -25.43 -1.32
C VAL A 53 -3.40 -25.91 -0.82
N SER A 54 -4.34 -26.17 -1.74
CA SER A 54 -5.66 -26.70 -1.41
C SER A 54 -5.56 -28.11 -0.80
N VAL A 55 -5.70 -28.23 0.52
CA VAL A 55 -5.73 -29.54 1.21
C VAL A 55 -7.12 -30.16 1.16
N LYS A 56 -7.21 -31.40 0.66
CA LYS A 56 -8.44 -32.21 0.76
C LYS A 56 -8.44 -32.93 2.10
N ILE A 57 -9.40 -32.62 2.97
CA ILE A 57 -9.59 -33.32 4.24
C ILE A 57 -10.25 -34.68 3.93
N THR A 58 -9.46 -35.74 3.90
CA THR A 58 -9.98 -37.12 3.88
C THR A 58 -10.31 -37.57 5.30
N LYS A 59 -11.51 -38.10 5.49
CA LYS A 59 -12.03 -38.62 6.77
C LYS A 59 -11.46 -40.00 7.09
#